data_AF-A0A2H0BL31-F1
#
_entry.id   AF-A0A2H0BL31-F1
#
_cell.length_a   1.000
_cell.length_b   1.000
_cell.length_c   1.000
_cell.angle_alpha   90.00
_cell.angle_beta   90.00
_cell.angle_gamma   90.00
#
_symmetry.space_group_name_H-M   'P 1'
#
loop_
_entity.id
_entity.type
_entity.pdbx_description
1 polymer ?
#
loop_
_entity_poly.entity_id
_entity_poly.type
_entity_poly.pdbx_seq_one_letter_code
_entity_poly.pdbx_strand_id
1 'polypeptide(L)' 'MDRSDYQLTVGLEIHVELKTKTKMFCRCLNDPNEKRPNVNICPVCTAQPGSLPVINKEAVKQVLRVGVALGAKLADFT' A
#
# COMPACT_ATOMS: atom_id res chain seq x y z
N MET A 1 26.40 -2.50 36.77
CA MET A 1 24.98 -2.27 36.45
C MET A 1 24.86 -2.29 34.94
N ASP A 2 24.12 -3.18 34.31
CA ASP A 2 23.12 -4.12 34.81
C ASP A 2 23.11 -5.29 33.82
N ARG A 3 23.37 -6.50 34.29
CA ARG A 3 23.06 -7.71 33.53
C ARG A 3 21.59 -7.94 33.77
N SER A 4 20.76 -7.23 33.04
CA SER A 4 19.36 -7.61 32.89
C SER A 4 19.40 -9.00 32.25
N ASP A 5 18.92 -10.04 32.93
CA ASP A 5 18.81 -11.41 32.40
C ASP A 5 17.75 -11.52 31.27
N TYR A 6 17.43 -10.41 30.61
CA TYR A 6 16.33 -10.27 29.65
C TYR A 6 16.86 -9.75 28.31
N GLN A 7 16.41 -10.39 27.23
CA GLN A 7 16.68 -9.97 25.87
C GLN A 7 15.49 -9.20 25.30
N LEU A 8 15.71 -7.94 24.90
CA LEU A 8 14.70 -7.14 24.23
C LEU A 8 14.41 -7.72 22.83
N THR A 9 13.15 -8.02 22.56
CA THR A 9 12.66 -8.45 21.24
C THR A 9 11.60 -7.48 20.76
N VAL A 10 11.81 -6.86 19.59
CA VAL A 10 10.89 -5.85 19.02
C VAL A 10 10.64 -6.19 17.55
N GLY A 11 9.37 -6.19 17.16
CA GLY A 11 8.92 -6.23 15.77
C GLY A 11 8.24 -4.92 15.39
N LEU A 12 8.36 -4.52 14.12
CA LEU A 12 7.75 -3.30 13.59
C LEU A 12 6.89 -3.65 12.37
N GLU A 13 5.73 -3.03 12.28
CA GLU A 13 4.86 -3.08 11.11
C GLU A 13 4.76 -1.67 10.53
N ILE A 14 5.19 -1.51 9.29
CA ILE A 14 5.34 -0.19 8.66
C ILE A 14 4.40 -0.12 7.47
N HIS A 15 3.48 0.84 7.49
CA HIS A 15 2.65 1.19 6.33
C HIS A 15 3.26 2.39 5.60
N VAL A 16 3.44 2.26 4.28
CA VAL A 16 3.96 3.31 3.42
C VAL A 16 2.96 3.54 2.29
N GLU A 17 2.53 4.79 2.10
CA GLU A 17 1.68 5.15 0.98
C GLU A 17 2.53 5.26 -0.30
N LEU A 18 2.13 4.52 -1.33
CA LEU A 18 2.78 4.58 -2.63
C LEU A 18 2.39 5.87 -3.37
N LYS A 19 3.39 6.57 -3.90
CA LYS A 19 3.19 7.80 -4.68
C LYS A 19 2.75 7.47 -6.11
N THR A 20 1.55 6.89 -6.25
CA THR A 20 0.89 6.63 -7.53
C THR A 20 -0.01 7.78 -7.93
N LYS A 21 -0.32 7.93 -9.22
CA LYS A 21 -1.28 8.94 -9.69
C LYS A 21 -2.73 8.54 -9.36
N THR A 22 -3.03 7.26 -9.46
CA THR A 22 -4.37 6.70 -9.20
C THR A 22 -4.35 5.73 -8.03
N LYS A 23 -5.52 5.49 -7.42
CA LYS A 23 -5.69 4.51 -6.34
C LYS A 23 -5.34 3.09 -6.78
N MET A 24 -5.31 2.15 -5.83
CA MET A 24 -4.90 0.76 -6.07
C MET A 24 -5.86 -0.02 -6.98
N PHE A 25 -7.17 0.22 -6.86
CA PHE A 25 -8.20 -0.61 -7.51
C PHE A 25 -9.14 0.16 -8.45
N CYS A 26 -8.93 1.46 -8.62
CA CYS A 26 -9.77 2.31 -9.48
C CYS A 26 -8.95 3.48 -10.06
N ARG A 27 -9.59 4.29 -10.92
CA ARG A 27 -8.96 5.42 -11.60
C ARG A 27 -9.02 6.76 -10.85
N CYS A 28 -9.58 6.80 -9.64
CA CYS A 28 -9.58 8.02 -8.82
C CYS A 28 -8.14 8.46 -8.52
N LEU A 29 -7.94 9.77 -8.39
CA LEU A 29 -6.68 10.35 -7.96
C LEU A 29 -6.27 9.77 -6.59
N ASN A 30 -5.01 9.38 -6.46
CA ASN A 30 -4.40 9.07 -5.17
C ASN A 30 -3.69 10.32 -4.65
N ASP A 31 -4.45 11.17 -3.95
CA ASP A 31 -3.93 12.40 -3.36
C ASP A 31 -4.30 12.45 -1.86
N PRO A 32 -3.33 12.19 -0.96
CA PRO A 32 -3.55 12.27 0.47
C PRO A 32 -3.66 13.73 0.98
N ASN A 33 -3.37 14.73 0.14
CA ASN A 33 -3.43 16.14 0.53
C ASN A 33 -4.77 16.81 0.23
N GLU A 34 -5.70 16.12 -0.44
CA GLU A 34 -7.04 16.65 -0.70
C GLU A 34 -7.79 16.82 0.63
N LYS A 35 -8.25 18.05 0.91
CA LYS A 35 -8.87 18.41 2.18
C LYS A 35 -10.40 18.34 2.14
N ARG A 36 -10.99 18.33 0.95
CA ARG A 36 -12.44 18.27 0.77
C ARG A 36 -12.92 16.82 0.89
N PRO A 37 -14.01 16.58 1.63
CA PRO A 37 -14.56 15.24 1.77
C PRO A 37 -15.13 14.74 0.44
N ASN A 38 -14.96 13.44 0.16
CA ASN A 38 -15.65 12.76 -0.93
C ASN A 38 -15.42 13.36 -2.33
N VAL A 39 -14.26 13.97 -2.60
CA VAL A 39 -13.92 14.51 -3.93
C VAL A 39 -13.33 13.44 -4.84
N ASN A 40 -12.30 12.74 -4.38
CA ASN A 40 -11.58 11.74 -5.17
C ASN A 40 -12.22 10.35 -4.99
N ILE A 41 -13.52 10.21 -5.32
CA ILE A 41 -14.28 8.97 -5.13
C ILE A 41 -14.92 8.45 -6.43
N CYS A 42 -15.26 7.17 -6.44
CA CYS A 42 -16.03 6.50 -7.48
C CYS A 42 -16.70 5.25 -6.89
N PRO A 43 -17.64 4.61 -7.61
CA PRO A 43 -18.34 3.42 -7.13
C PRO A 43 -17.42 2.32 -6.57
N VAL A 44 -16.26 2.09 -7.20
CA VAL A 44 -15.30 1.07 -6.77
C VAL A 44 -14.70 1.37 -5.39
N CYS A 45 -14.17 2.58 -5.17
CA CYS A 45 -13.52 2.90 -3.89
C CYS A 45 -14.53 3.24 -2.78
N THR A 46 -15.81 3.39 -3.11
CA THR A 46 -16.91 3.46 -2.14
C THR A 46 -17.68 2.15 -2.02
N ALA A 47 -17.18 1.06 -2.60
CA ALA A 47 -17.76 -0.28 -2.53
C ALA A 47 -19.26 -0.35 -2.89
N GLN A 48 -19.67 0.38 -3.92
CA GLN A 48 -21.06 0.35 -4.38
C GLN A 48 -21.40 -1.01 -5.03
N PRO A 49 -22.67 -1.46 -4.96
CA PRO A 49 -23.10 -2.71 -5.55
C PRO A 49 -22.76 -2.79 -7.06
N GLY A 50 -22.23 -3.93 -7.49
CA GLY A 50 -21.88 -4.18 -8.90
C GLY A 50 -20.56 -3.55 -9.37
N SER A 51 -19.82 -2.87 -8.49
CA SER A 51 -18.49 -2.36 -8.83
C SER A 51 -17.42 -3.44 -8.75
N LEU A 52 -16.45 -3.43 -9.67
CA LEU A 52 -15.36 -4.40 -9.74
C LEU A 52 -13.99 -3.69 -9.63
N PRO A 53 -13.04 -4.22 -8.83
CA PRO A 53 -11.71 -3.67 -8.70
C PRO A 53 -10.82 -4.00 -9.91
N VAL A 54 -9.94 -3.07 -10.29
CA VAL A 54 -8.89 -3.30 -11.29
C VAL A 54 -7.55 -2.84 -10.74
N ILE A 55 -6.58 -3.77 -10.66
CA ILE A 55 -5.26 -3.52 -10.08
C ILE A 55 -4.51 -2.42 -10.83
N ASN A 56 -3.88 -1.53 -10.06
CA ASN A 56 -2.96 -0.51 -10.55
C ASN A 56 -1.57 -1.10 -10.85
N LYS A 57 -1.22 -1.18 -12.13
CA LYS A 57 0.07 -1.69 -12.61
C LYS A 57 1.27 -0.94 -12.04
N GLU A 58 1.18 0.38 -11.87
CA GLU A 58 2.28 1.18 -11.33
C GLU A 58 2.46 0.90 -9.82
N ALA A 59 1.36 0.70 -9.08
CA ALA A 59 1.44 0.31 -7.68
C ALA A 59 2.18 -1.04 -7.52
N VAL A 60 1.82 -2.06 -8.31
CA VAL A 60 2.50 -3.37 -8.30
C VAL A 60 3.98 -3.23 -8.63
N LYS A 61 4.32 -2.44 -9.66
CA LYS A 61 5.72 -2.17 -10.02
C LYS A 61 6.49 -1.54 -8.86
N GLN A 62 5.90 -0.58 -8.14
CA GLN A 62 6.55 0.04 -6.98
C GLN A 62 6.75 -0.95 -5.83
N VAL A 63 5.78 -1.81 -5.53
CA VAL A 63 5.92 -2.88 -4.52
C VAL A 63 7.04 -3.85 -4.88
N LEU A 64 7.11 -4.30 -6.14
CA LEU A 64 8.20 -5.17 -6.60
C LEU A 64 9.57 -4.50 -6.48
N ARG A 65 9.66 -3.19 -6.77
CA ARG A 65 10.91 -2.41 -6.57
C ARG A 65 11.32 -2.37 -5.11
N VAL A 66 10.37 -2.18 -4.18
CA VAL A 66 10.64 -2.24 -2.73
C VAL A 66 11.12 -3.63 -2.34
N GLY A 67 10.47 -4.68 -2.82
CA GLY A 67 10.89 -6.07 -2.59
C GLY A 67 12.33 -6.33 -3.01
N VAL A 68 12.70 -5.93 -4.22
CA VAL A 68 14.10 -6.05 -4.70
C VAL A 68 15.06 -5.22 -3.84
N ALA A 69 14.70 -3.99 -3.48
CA ALA A 69 15.54 -3.12 -2.66
C ALA A 69 15.79 -3.68 -1.25
N LEU A 70 14.83 -4.43 -0.70
CA LEU A 70 14.94 -5.09 0.60
C LEU A 70 15.58 -6.50 0.51
N GLY A 71 16.00 -6.96 -0.67
CA GLY A 71 16.51 -8.32 -0.86
C GLY A 71 15.46 -9.41 -0.65
N ALA A 72 14.17 -9.07 -0.79
CA ALA A 72 13.08 -10.02 -0.63
C ALA A 72 12.96 -10.97 -1.83
N LYS A 73 12.45 -12.17 -1.57
CA LYS A 73 12.08 -13.11 -2.64
C LYS A 73 10.77 -12.66 -3.29
N LEU A 74 10.81 -12.36 -4.59
CA LEU A 74 9.61 -12.02 -5.35
C LEU A 74 8.74 -13.27 -5.57
N ALA A 75 7.43 -13.10 -5.48
CA ALA A 75 6.47 -14.14 -5.82
C ALA A 75 6.48 -14.43 -7.34
N ASP A 76 6.38 -15.71 -7.69
CA ASP A 76 6.47 -16.24 -9.05
C ASP A 76 5.21 -16.99 -9.50
N PHE A 77 4.14 -16.95 -8.71
CA PHE A 77 2.85 -17.56 -9.05
C PHE A 77 1.96 -16.59 -9.83
N THR A 78 1.30 -17.13 -10.85
CA THR A 78 0.27 -16.48 -11.69
C THR A 78 -1.03 -17.23 -11.60
#